data_AF-A0A7Y0JQL4-F1
#
_entry.id   AF-A0A7Y0JQL4-F1
#
_cell.length_a   1.000
_cell.length_b   1.000
_cell.length_c   1.000
_cell.angle_alpha   90.00
_cell.angle_beta   90.00
_cell.angle_gamma   90.00
#
_symmetry.space_group_name_H-M   'P 1'
#
loop_
_entity.id
_entity.type
_entity.pdbx_description
1 polymer ?
#
loop_
_entity_poly.entity_id
_entity_poly.type
_entity_poly.pdbx_seq_one_letter_code
_entity_poly.pdbx_strand_id
1 'polypeptide(L)'
;MNLDLVLRDLAVPGGITPAAITQTPDFIFLYGVDGSRTGVDPSLPLVELASRVQDWAVEDLWARRLPTNWPPCPRHPGTHPLTVAAHGERVVWQCPVGAEEIAEVGSLPISG
;
A
#
# COMPACT_ATOMS: atom_id res chain seq x y z
N MET A 1 -4.04 14.49 -3.38
CA MET A 1 -3.35 14.40 -2.07
C MET A 1 -2.33 13.27 -2.11
N ASN A 2 -1.38 13.22 -1.17
CA ASN A 2 -0.38 12.15 -1.11
C ASN A 2 -1.00 10.75 -1.01
N LEU A 3 -2.12 10.60 -0.31
CA LEU A 3 -2.81 9.32 -0.20
C LEU A 3 -3.41 8.83 -1.54
N ASP A 4 -3.74 9.72 -2.50
CA ASP A 4 -4.25 9.30 -3.82
C ASP A 4 -3.20 8.49 -4.61
N LEU A 5 -1.92 8.79 -4.41
CA LEU A 5 -0.81 8.02 -5.01
C LEU A 5 -0.82 6.60 -4.47
N VAL A 6 -0.94 6.44 -3.16
CA VAL A 6 -0.97 5.12 -2.53
C VAL A 6 -2.24 4.35 -2.91
N LEU A 7 -3.41 5.02 -2.98
CA LEU A 7 -4.66 4.38 -3.42
C LEU A 7 -4.61 3.93 -4.88
N ARG A 8 -3.89 4.66 -5.74
CA ARG A 8 -3.63 4.23 -7.12
C ARG A 8 -2.82 2.93 -7.15
N ASP A 9 -1.76 2.86 -6.37
CA ASP A 9 -0.97 1.63 -6.22
C ASP A 9 -1.79 0.52 -5.57
N LEU A 10 -2.67 0.81 -4.62
CA LEU A 10 -3.51 -0.19 -3.99
C LEU A 10 -4.42 -0.92 -5.00
N ALA A 11 -4.89 -0.18 -6.01
CA ALA A 11 -5.62 -0.75 -7.13
C ALA A 11 -4.78 -1.69 -8.01
N VAL A 12 -3.44 -1.64 -7.95
CA VAL A 12 -2.51 -2.48 -8.73
C VAL A 12 -1.16 -2.69 -8.04
N PRO A 13 -0.71 -3.93 -7.76
CA PRO A 13 -1.14 -5.18 -8.36
C PRO A 13 -2.16 -5.94 -7.51
N GLY A 14 -3.01 -6.72 -8.17
CA GLY A 14 -3.98 -7.59 -7.48
C GLY A 14 -5.30 -6.92 -7.09
N GLY A 15 -5.48 -5.62 -7.35
CA GLY A 15 -6.80 -4.98 -7.28
C GLY A 15 -7.38 -4.90 -5.88
N ILE A 16 -6.56 -4.58 -4.87
CA ILE A 16 -7.06 -4.47 -3.49
C ILE A 16 -7.80 -3.16 -3.38
N THR A 17 -9.12 -3.20 -3.32
CA THR A 17 -9.93 -2.00 -3.14
C THR A 17 -10.56 -2.04 -1.76
N PRO A 18 -10.42 -0.97 -0.94
CA PRO A 18 -11.15 -0.85 0.31
C PRO A 18 -12.66 -1.01 0.09
N ALA A 19 -13.34 -1.68 1.02
CA ALA A 19 -14.79 -1.88 0.95
C ALA A 19 -15.55 -0.54 1.03
N ALA A 20 -14.98 0.40 1.77
CA ALA A 20 -15.42 1.80 1.82
C ALA A 20 -14.24 2.69 2.19
N ILE A 21 -14.35 3.97 1.81
CA ILE A 21 -13.49 5.03 2.29
C ILE A 21 -14.38 6.13 2.88
N THR A 22 -14.13 6.50 4.12
CA THR A 22 -14.84 7.61 4.78
C THR A 22 -13.84 8.62 5.33
N GLN A 23 -14.25 9.87 5.49
CA GLN A 23 -13.36 10.93 5.96
C GLN A 23 -13.99 11.72 7.11
N THR A 24 -13.17 12.06 8.09
CA THR A 24 -13.40 13.09 9.10
C THR A 24 -12.43 14.26 8.84
N PRO A 25 -12.53 15.39 9.57
CA PRO A 25 -11.56 16.47 9.42
C PRO A 25 -10.10 16.03 9.61
N ASP A 26 -9.85 15.06 10.49
CA ASP A 26 -8.50 14.67 10.91
C ASP A 26 -8.03 13.34 10.29
N PHE A 27 -8.95 12.49 9.81
CA PHE A 27 -8.60 11.14 9.35
C PHE A 27 -9.37 10.70 8.12
N ILE A 28 -8.71 9.86 7.33
CA ILE A 28 -9.32 9.05 6.28
C ILE A 28 -9.32 7.60 6.76
N PHE A 29 -10.48 6.96 6.75
CA PHE A 29 -10.64 5.57 7.17
C PHE A 29 -10.78 4.66 5.96
N LEU A 30 -9.92 3.65 5.87
CA LEU A 30 -10.01 2.55 4.91
C LEU A 30 -10.69 1.36 5.59
N TYR A 31 -11.75 0.83 4.99
CA TYR A 31 -12.49 -0.31 5.54
C TYR A 31 -12.08 -1.61 4.85
N GLY A 32 -11.74 -2.61 5.65
CA GLY A 32 -11.53 -3.98 5.21
C GLY A 32 -12.85 -4.70 4.93
N VAL A 33 -12.78 -5.82 4.20
CA VAL A 33 -13.96 -6.65 3.87
C VAL A 33 -14.62 -7.32 5.06
N ASP A 34 -13.90 -7.45 6.17
CA ASP A 34 -14.38 -8.00 7.44
C ASP A 34 -15.05 -6.95 8.33
N GLY A 35 -15.14 -5.70 7.88
CA GLY A 35 -15.69 -4.58 8.65
C GLY A 35 -14.68 -3.90 9.56
N SER A 36 -13.42 -4.35 9.59
CA SER A 36 -12.34 -3.61 10.24
C SER A 36 -12.08 -2.27 9.55
N ARG A 37 -11.43 -1.34 10.24
CA ARG A 37 -11.03 -0.05 9.66
C ARG A 37 -9.67 0.41 10.17
N THR A 38 -8.89 1.01 9.27
CA THR A 38 -7.63 1.69 9.60
C THR A 38 -7.80 3.17 9.33
N GLY A 39 -7.52 4.00 10.34
CA GLY A 39 -7.45 5.45 10.21
C GLY A 39 -6.08 5.90 9.74
N VAL A 40 -6.05 6.78 8.74
CA VAL A 40 -4.86 7.37 8.15
C VAL A 40 -4.97 8.88 8.29
N ASP A 41 -3.99 9.50 8.95
CA ASP A 41 -3.90 10.96 9.03
C ASP A 41 -3.33 11.48 7.69
N PRO A 42 -4.11 12.25 6.90
CA PRO A 42 -3.70 12.70 5.57
C PRO A 42 -2.55 13.71 5.58
N SER A 43 -2.18 14.25 6.75
CA SER A 43 -1.04 15.17 6.91
C SER A 43 0.31 14.46 7.04
N LEU A 44 0.32 13.13 7.23
CA LEU A 44 1.55 12.36 7.36
C LEU A 44 2.40 12.41 6.08
N PRO A 45 3.73 12.29 6.21
CA PRO A 45 4.63 12.12 5.07
C PRO A 45 4.21 10.92 4.21
N LEU A 46 4.43 11.01 2.89
CA LEU A 46 4.02 9.96 1.94
C LEU A 46 4.57 8.57 2.29
N VAL A 47 5.79 8.49 2.84
CA VAL A 47 6.38 7.21 3.30
C VAL A 47 5.58 6.57 4.44
N GLU A 48 5.10 7.38 5.38
CA GLU A 48 4.27 6.88 6.49
C GLU A 48 2.86 6.54 6.01
N LEU A 49 2.27 7.37 5.16
CA LEU A 49 0.98 7.08 4.52
C LEU A 49 1.02 5.72 3.79
N ALA A 50 2.02 5.51 2.95
CA ALA A 50 2.19 4.27 2.20
C ALA A 50 2.41 3.06 3.12
N SER A 51 3.19 3.21 4.19
CA SER A 51 3.37 2.15 5.19
C SER A 51 2.05 1.77 5.87
N ARG A 52 1.23 2.74 6.28
CA ARG A 52 -0.05 2.48 6.96
C ARG A 52 -1.08 1.82 6.05
N VAL A 53 -1.13 2.26 4.79
CA VAL A 53 -2.00 1.63 3.79
C VAL A 53 -1.52 0.22 3.47
N GLN A 54 -0.20 -0.01 3.43
CA GLN A 54 0.35 -1.35 3.26
C GLN A 54 -0.03 -2.28 4.41
N ASP A 55 0.09 -1.83 5.66
CA ASP A 55 -0.34 -2.62 6.82
C ASP A 55 -1.83 -2.98 6.70
N TRP A 56 -2.68 -2.01 6.35
CA TRP A 56 -4.10 -2.25 6.08
C TRP A 56 -4.31 -3.30 4.97
N ALA A 57 -3.55 -3.22 3.88
CA ALA A 57 -3.68 -4.14 2.75
C ALA A 57 -3.32 -5.58 3.13
N VAL A 58 -2.28 -5.76 3.95
CA VAL A 58 -1.86 -7.08 4.46
C VAL A 58 -2.99 -7.72 5.27
N GLU A 59 -3.62 -6.96 6.17
CA GLU A 59 -4.72 -7.44 6.99
C GLU A 59 -5.98 -7.75 6.15
N ASP A 60 -6.32 -6.89 5.18
CA ASP A 60 -7.47 -7.11 4.30
C ASP A 60 -7.27 -8.34 3.40
N LEU A 61 -6.07 -8.57 2.87
CA LEU A 61 -5.72 -9.78 2.12
C LEU A 61 -5.82 -11.04 2.98
N TRP A 62 -5.39 -10.96 4.24
CA TRP A 62 -5.51 -12.06 5.19
C TRP A 62 -6.98 -12.42 5.42
N ALA A 63 -7.84 -11.42 5.65
CA ALA A 63 -9.29 -11.62 5.79
C ALA A 63 -9.92 -12.26 4.54
N ARG A 64 -9.42 -11.92 3.34
CA ARG A 64 -9.84 -12.51 2.05
C ARG A 64 -9.27 -13.90 1.78
N ARG A 65 -8.35 -14.41 2.62
CA ARG A 65 -7.58 -15.65 2.38
C ARG A 65 -6.78 -15.61 1.08
N LEU A 66 -6.23 -14.44 0.75
CA LEU A 66 -5.35 -14.22 -0.40
C LEU A 66 -3.89 -14.10 0.07
N PRO A 67 -2.90 -14.20 -0.85
CA PRO A 67 -1.50 -13.93 -0.52
C PRO A 67 -1.33 -12.55 0.11
N THR A 68 -0.69 -12.47 1.29
CA THR A 68 -0.54 -11.25 2.09
C THR A 68 0.71 -10.43 1.75
N ASN A 69 1.33 -10.69 0.61
CA ASN A 69 2.62 -10.12 0.23
C ASN A 69 2.48 -8.86 -0.65
N TRP A 70 1.50 -7.99 -0.37
CA TRP A 70 1.29 -6.79 -1.17
C TRP A 70 2.16 -5.58 -0.74
N PRO A 71 2.66 -4.77 -1.69
CA PRO A 71 2.73 -5.08 -3.13
C PRO A 71 3.70 -6.23 -3.39
N PRO A 72 3.38 -7.20 -4.26
CA PRO A 72 4.27 -8.32 -4.52
C PRO A 72 5.60 -7.86 -5.14
N CYS A 73 6.72 -8.37 -4.63
CA CYS A 73 8.02 -8.09 -5.23
C CYS A 73 8.18 -8.82 -6.57
N PRO A 74 8.50 -8.12 -7.68
CA PRO A 74 8.68 -8.77 -8.99
C PRO A 74 9.98 -9.59 -9.06
N ARG A 75 10.97 -9.31 -8.20
CA ARG A 75 12.22 -10.08 -8.12
C ARG A 75 12.08 -11.37 -7.34
N HIS A 76 11.19 -11.39 -6.34
CA HIS A 76 10.89 -12.59 -5.53
C HIS A 76 9.38 -12.78 -5.39
N PRO A 77 8.68 -13.12 -6.49
CA PRO A 77 7.23 -13.27 -6.47
C PRO A 77 6.80 -14.29 -5.42
N GLY A 78 5.78 -13.93 -4.63
CA GLY A 78 5.21 -14.81 -3.59
C GLY A 78 6.06 -15.00 -2.34
N THR A 79 7.22 -14.33 -2.23
CA THR A 79 8.12 -14.49 -1.07
C THR A 79 7.93 -13.38 -0.04
N HIS A 80 7.97 -12.13 -0.48
CA HIS A 80 7.85 -10.97 0.40
C HIS A 80 7.15 -9.81 -0.32
N PRO A 81 6.50 -8.90 0.43
CA PRO A 81 6.07 -7.63 -0.12
C PRO A 81 7.28 -6.74 -0.46
N LEU A 82 7.07 -5.76 -1.33
CA LEU A 82 7.92 -4.58 -1.41
C LEU A 82 7.79 -3.80 -0.11
N THR A 83 8.83 -3.07 0.28
CA THR A 83 8.76 -2.13 1.41
C THR A 83 8.77 -0.71 0.89
N VAL A 84 8.05 0.19 1.56
CA VAL A 84 8.18 1.62 1.27
C VAL A 84 9.50 2.17 1.83
N ALA A 85 10.18 3.02 1.08
CA ALA A 85 11.36 3.74 1.53
C ALA A 85 11.38 5.19 1.01
N ALA A 86 11.99 6.08 1.77
CA ALA A 86 12.25 7.47 1.37
C ALA A 86 13.71 7.62 0.92
N HIS A 87 13.92 7.93 -0.36
CA HIS A 87 15.23 8.15 -0.97
C HIS A 87 15.34 9.60 -1.46
N GLY A 88 15.89 10.47 -0.62
CA GLY A 88 15.92 11.91 -0.87
C GLY A 88 14.50 12.48 -0.89
N GLU A 89 14.13 13.11 -2.00
CA GLU A 89 12.78 13.69 -2.19
C GLU A 89 11.75 12.68 -2.71
N ARG A 90 12.18 11.46 -3.04
CA ARG A 90 11.33 10.42 -3.62
C ARG A 90 10.90 9.42 -2.57
N VAL A 91 9.68 8.91 -2.69
CA VAL A 91 9.20 7.75 -1.95
C VAL A 91 8.98 6.61 -2.93
N VAL A 92 9.59 5.47 -2.64
CA VAL A 92 9.68 4.33 -3.56
C VAL A 92 9.21 3.05 -2.89
N TRP A 93 8.68 2.15 -3.70
CA TRP A 93 8.60 0.73 -3.37
C TRP A 93 9.93 0.08 -3.71
N GLN A 94 10.55 -0.55 -2.73
CA GLN A 94 11.84 -1.22 -2.90
C GLN A 94 11.78 -2.68 -2.50
N CYS A 95 12.67 -3.49 -3.08
CA CYS A 95 12.89 -4.86 -2.65
C CYS A 95 13.63 -4.87 -1.30
N PRO A 96 13.07 -5.40 -0.20
CA PRO A 96 13.76 -5.44 1.09
C PRO A 96 15.02 -6.32 1.11
N VAL A 97 15.13 -7.28 0.19
CA VAL A 97 16.27 -8.21 0.11
C VAL A 97 17.40 -7.64 -0.76
N GLY A 98 17.04 -7.11 -1.93
CA GLY A 98 18.00 -6.62 -2.93
C GLY A 98 18.26 -5.12 -2.88
N ALA A 99 17.49 -4.36 -2.10
CA ALA A 99 17.50 -2.89 -2.01
C ALA A 99 17.23 -2.15 -3.34
N GLU A 100 16.79 -2.87 -4.38
CA GLU A 100 16.44 -2.28 -5.68
C GLU A 100 15.14 -1.48 -5.57
N GLU A 101 15.17 -0.23 -6.06
CA GLU A 101 13.97 0.58 -6.29
C GLU A 101 13.16 -0.04 -7.44
N ILE A 102 11.91 -0.42 -7.17
CA ILE A 102 11.04 -1.05 -8.17
C ILE A 102 10.17 0.00 -8.87
N ALA A 103 9.60 0.92 -8.11
CA ALA A 103 8.79 2.01 -8.63
C ALA A 103 8.68 3.14 -7.60
N GLU A 104 8.41 4.36 -8.06
CA GLU A 104 7.93 5.42 -7.17
C GLU A 104 6.50 5.11 -6.68
N VAL A 105 6.16 5.55 -5.48
CA VAL A 105 4.80 5.44 -4.96
C VAL A 105 3.83 6.25 -5.86
N GLY A 106 2.74 5.62 -6.26
CA GLY A 106 1.77 6.09 -7.26
C GLY A 106 2.07 5.65 -8.69
N SER A 107 3.10 4.81 -8.88
CA SER A 107 3.56 4.35 -10.20
C SER A 107 3.75 2.83 -10.28
N LEU A 108 3.15 2.04 -9.38
CA LEU A 108 3.22 0.58 -9.51
C LEU A 108 2.61 0.13 -10.84
N PRO A 109 3.29 -0.78 -11.56
CA PRO A 109 2.77 -1.27 -12.82
C PRO A 109 1.52 -2.12 -12.59
N ILE A 110 0.57 -2.03 -13.52
CA ILE A 110 -0.51 -3.01 -13.62
C ILE A 110 0.16 -4.36 -13.87
N SER A 111 0.06 -5.28 -12.91
CA SER A 111 0.41 -6.67 -13.18
C SER A 111 -0.79 -7.30 -13.87
N GLY A 112 -0.58 -7.75 -15.12
CA GLY A 112 -1.57 -8.47 -15.91
C GLY A 112 -1.78 -9.91 -15.44
#